data_AF-A0A974XI72-F1
#
_entry.id   AF-A0A974XI72-F1
#
_cell.length_a   1.000
_cell.length_b   1.000
_cell.length_c   1.000
_cell.angle_alpha   90.00
_cell.angle_beta   90.00
_cell.angle_gamma   90.00
#
_symmetry.space_group_name_H-M   'P 1'
#
loop_
_entity.id
_entity.type
_entity.pdbx_description
1 polymer ?
#
loop_
_entity_poly.entity_id
_entity_poly.type
_entity_poly.pdbx_seq_one_letter_code
_entity_poly.pdbx_strand_id
1 'polypeptide(L)'
;MRGRAVERFVEKGGKRLRYGFTTGSCAAGAAKAAAIMLLSDEKISTVSISTPKGWELSLSVENARVEESSVSCMIRKDAGDDPDSTHGMYIGARVKKTKEAGIRILGGEGIGVVTKKGLDQPVGSAAINSIPRQMILQETRTVIQETGYQGGLEVTIFVPDGVQRARKTYNSRIGIEGGISIIGTTGIVEPMSEKALLDSLRVELNVIRNNGSHQVIVFPGNYGRQFASDHLDVSMENSIKIGNHFGEVLEMISDLKFQEAVFVGHIGKMVKLAGGIMNTHSHHSDARMEILAAHAGACGADKELLQKILSSATCDDALDHLKKDGRMKPVMEKIMERIEYHLRYKLGQELDLKLLVFSNDHGILGWNPSAFSLIRELYPVAIVGMGPGHPDYVLPKAWEALEDAEVLIGGRRHLESLEGRLQMEGKQKMYVEDGLSGALECMKTFHKKKQVACLVSGDPGFYSLTAYLKRNAPEVTFRVVPGISSVTYLFSRLQEMWHPADIVSLHGNNEFPLDRIRSAPVCVLLTDPKNTPGQIARILLDKGVDRTMIVGEDLSYPQEKITRCSLEEAKAMGFENLNVVVLIDEKILPGYPG
;
A
#
# COMPACT_ATOMS: atom_id res chain seq x y z
N MET A 1 46.90 -20.46 26.66
CA MET A 1 46.73 -19.58 25.48
C MET A 1 45.30 -19.76 24.99
N ARG A 2 44.48 -18.70 24.95
CA ARG A 2 43.08 -18.78 24.51
C ARG A 2 43.05 -19.05 23.00
N GLY A 3 42.37 -20.10 22.56
CA GLY A 3 42.28 -20.50 21.15
C GLY A 3 41.74 -19.34 20.30
N ARG A 4 42.56 -18.85 19.36
CA ARG A 4 42.18 -17.76 18.46
C ARG A 4 41.33 -18.32 17.32
N ALA A 5 40.01 -18.11 17.40
CA ALA A 5 39.10 -18.38 16.29
C ALA A 5 39.13 -17.22 15.29
N VAL A 6 39.41 -17.55 14.03
CA VAL A 6 39.37 -16.71 12.81
C VAL A 6 40.14 -15.37 12.89
N GLU A 7 41.46 -15.40 12.66
CA GLU A 7 42.25 -14.20 12.35
C GLU A 7 42.14 -13.81 10.86
N ARG A 8 40.91 -13.73 10.34
CA ARG A 8 40.65 -13.29 8.97
C ARG A 8 39.82 -12.02 8.97
N PHE A 9 40.11 -11.14 8.01
CA PHE A 9 39.50 -9.82 7.89
C PHE A 9 39.03 -9.56 6.46
N VAL A 10 38.05 -8.69 6.31
CA VAL A 10 37.59 -8.12 5.04
C VAL A 10 37.60 -6.60 5.15
N GLU A 11 37.97 -5.93 4.06
CA GLU A 11 37.84 -4.48 3.98
C GLU A 11 36.47 -4.10 3.41
N LYS A 12 35.66 -3.35 4.18
CA LYS A 12 34.39 -2.79 3.72
C LYS A 12 34.26 -1.34 4.18
N GLY A 13 33.95 -0.44 3.27
CA GLY A 13 33.74 0.99 3.56
C GLY A 13 34.94 1.65 4.25
N GLY A 14 36.16 1.27 3.87
CA GLY A 14 37.40 1.79 4.48
C GLY A 14 37.70 1.26 5.88
N LYS A 15 36.94 0.29 6.38
CA LYS A 15 37.17 -0.36 7.68
C LYS A 15 37.60 -1.82 7.47
N ARG A 16 38.58 -2.25 8.25
CA ARG A 16 39.03 -3.64 8.33
C ARG A 16 38.16 -4.36 9.37
N LEU A 17 37.32 -5.28 8.91
CA LEU A 17 36.33 -5.97 9.73
C LEU A 17 36.65 -7.45 9.84
N ARG A 18 36.54 -8.02 11.04
CA ARG A 18 36.84 -9.41 11.35
C ARG A 18 35.67 -10.32 11.04
N TYR A 19 35.97 -11.47 10.45
CA TYR A 19 35.00 -12.55 10.27
C TYR A 19 34.65 -13.23 11.60
N GLY A 20 33.44 -13.77 11.68
CA GLY A 20 33.00 -14.64 12.77
C GLY A 20 32.63 -16.03 12.29
N PHE A 21 31.94 -16.78 13.14
CA PHE A 21 31.41 -18.11 12.82
C PHE A 21 29.94 -18.23 13.22
N THR A 22 29.22 -19.06 12.46
CA THR A 22 27.75 -19.13 12.54
C THR A 22 27.28 -19.91 13.76
N THR A 23 25.98 -19.83 14.06
CA THR A 23 25.36 -20.68 15.09
C THR A 23 25.52 -22.16 14.72
N GLY A 24 25.46 -22.51 13.43
CA GLY A 24 25.74 -23.85 12.91
C GLY A 24 27.15 -24.37 13.21
N SER A 25 28.18 -23.53 13.02
CA SER A 25 29.57 -23.89 13.37
C SER A 25 29.74 -24.13 14.87
N CYS A 26 29.11 -23.30 15.72
CA CYS A 26 29.13 -23.52 17.16
C CYS A 26 28.46 -24.84 17.54
N ALA A 27 27.30 -25.15 16.95
CA ALA A 27 26.58 -26.39 17.22
C ALA A 27 27.38 -27.63 16.77
N ALA A 28 28.00 -27.58 15.59
CA ALA A 28 28.86 -28.65 15.09
C ALA A 28 30.09 -28.87 15.97
N GLY A 29 30.78 -27.79 16.36
CA GLY A 29 31.93 -27.88 17.26
C GLY A 29 31.55 -28.41 18.65
N ALA A 30 30.42 -27.95 19.22
CA ALA A 30 29.94 -28.43 20.51
C ALA A 30 29.60 -29.93 20.45
N ALA A 31 28.95 -30.37 19.36
CA ALA A 31 28.62 -31.77 19.14
C ALA A 31 29.87 -32.64 18.98
N LYS A 32 30.87 -32.17 18.21
CA LYS A 32 32.15 -32.86 18.05
C LYS A 32 32.88 -33.00 19.38
N ALA A 33 32.98 -31.91 20.14
CA ALA A 33 33.67 -31.91 21.43
C ALA A 33 33.02 -32.86 22.43
N ALA A 34 31.68 -32.82 22.52
CA ALA A 34 30.94 -33.74 23.37
C ALA A 34 31.07 -35.20 22.92
N ALA A 35 31.10 -35.47 21.61
CA ALA A 35 31.32 -36.81 21.07
C ALA A 35 32.74 -37.33 21.37
N ILE A 36 33.77 -36.49 21.23
CA ILE A 36 35.16 -36.86 21.57
C ILE A 36 35.21 -37.26 23.05
N MET A 37 34.78 -36.36 23.94
CA MET A 37 34.80 -36.61 25.38
C MET A 37 33.98 -37.85 25.79
N LEU A 38 32.88 -38.15 25.10
CA LEU A 38 32.03 -39.31 25.40
C LEU A 38 32.61 -40.65 24.92
N LEU A 39 33.44 -40.63 23.88
CA LEU A 39 33.96 -41.84 23.23
C LEU A 39 35.41 -42.14 23.57
N SER A 40 36.22 -41.14 23.92
CA SER A 40 37.62 -41.32 24.32
C SER A 40 37.88 -41.12 25.82
N ASP A 41 36.90 -40.65 26.60
CA ASP A 41 37.06 -40.19 27.99
C ASP A 41 38.13 -39.09 28.18
N GLU A 42 38.61 -38.47 27.09
CA GLU A 42 39.59 -37.38 27.14
C GLU A 42 38.92 -36.01 27.19
N LYS A 43 39.30 -35.19 28.17
CA LYS A 43 38.80 -33.82 28.30
C LYS A 43 39.59 -32.86 27.41
N ILE A 44 38.92 -32.35 26.38
CA ILE A 44 39.47 -31.32 25.48
C ILE A 44 39.00 -29.90 25.85
N SER A 45 39.83 -28.90 25.57
CA SER A 45 39.51 -27.47 25.77
C SER A 45 39.35 -26.71 24.45
N THR A 46 39.64 -27.35 23.33
CA THR A 46 39.56 -26.77 21.98
C THR A 46 39.19 -27.89 21.00
N VAL A 47 38.41 -27.57 19.98
CA VAL A 47 37.98 -28.50 18.94
C VAL A 47 38.14 -27.86 17.56
N SER A 48 38.61 -28.65 16.59
CA SER A 48 38.70 -28.20 15.19
C SER A 48 37.53 -28.75 14.37
N ILE A 49 36.90 -27.90 13.55
CA ILE A 49 35.85 -28.31 12.60
C ILE A 49 36.14 -27.79 11.19
N SER A 50 35.63 -28.51 10.18
CA SER A 50 35.62 -28.05 8.80
C SER A 50 34.32 -27.31 8.49
N THR A 51 34.43 -26.18 7.78
CA THR A 51 33.25 -25.41 7.35
C THR A 51 32.95 -25.60 5.87
N PRO A 52 31.70 -25.42 5.42
CA PRO A 52 31.35 -25.43 3.99
C PRO A 52 32.11 -24.39 3.16
N LYS A 53 32.61 -23.30 3.76
CA LYS A 53 33.51 -22.34 3.10
C LYS A 53 34.91 -22.91 2.81
N GLY A 54 35.19 -24.13 3.25
CA GLY A 54 36.51 -24.78 3.17
C GLY A 54 37.51 -24.26 4.21
N TRP A 55 37.04 -23.56 5.25
CA TRP A 55 37.90 -23.05 6.30
C TRP A 55 37.86 -23.98 7.51
N GLU A 56 39.03 -24.23 8.09
CA GLU A 56 39.15 -24.94 9.35
C GLU A 56 39.01 -23.95 10.53
N LEU A 57 38.15 -24.28 11.49
CA LEU A 57 37.87 -23.44 12.65
C LEU A 57 38.31 -24.14 13.93
N SER A 58 39.24 -23.50 14.65
CA SER A 58 39.60 -23.88 16.01
C SER A 58 38.69 -23.13 17.01
N LEU A 59 37.83 -23.87 17.69
CA LEU A 59 36.81 -23.33 18.59
C LEU A 59 37.13 -23.71 20.04
N SER A 60 37.05 -22.73 20.96
CA SER A 60 37.23 -22.98 22.38
C SER A 60 36.00 -23.70 22.94
N VAL A 61 36.23 -24.82 23.64
CA VAL A 61 35.18 -25.60 24.29
C VAL A 61 34.99 -25.08 25.70
N GLU A 62 33.76 -24.68 26.02
CA GLU A 62 33.36 -24.13 27.32
C GLU A 62 32.28 -25.00 27.96
N ASN A 63 32.14 -24.89 29.29
CA ASN A 63 31.08 -25.52 30.08
C ASN A 63 30.87 -27.03 29.84
N ALA A 64 31.95 -27.78 29.62
CA ALA A 64 31.88 -29.22 29.46
C ALA A 64 31.38 -29.92 30.73
N ARG A 65 30.35 -30.76 30.61
CA ARG A 65 29.77 -31.56 31.69
C ARG A 65 29.65 -33.01 31.25
N VAL A 66 30.20 -33.91 32.06
CA VAL A 66 30.09 -35.36 31.88
C VAL A 66 29.03 -35.86 32.87
N GLU A 67 28.01 -36.52 32.35
CA GLU A 67 26.94 -37.19 33.09
C GLU A 67 27.07 -38.72 32.88
N GLU A 68 26.31 -39.51 33.63
CA GLU A 68 26.42 -40.98 33.67
C GLU A 68 26.30 -41.65 32.28
N SER A 69 25.56 -41.05 31.35
CA SER A 69 25.35 -41.58 29.99
C SER A 69 25.43 -40.53 28.87
N SER A 70 25.84 -39.31 29.21
CA SER A 70 25.87 -38.20 28.25
C SER A 70 27.00 -37.23 28.53
N VAL A 71 27.49 -36.57 27.48
CA VAL A 71 28.40 -35.42 27.63
C VAL A 71 27.76 -34.22 26.97
N SER A 72 27.84 -33.06 27.63
CA SER A 72 27.47 -31.79 27.04
C SER A 72 28.65 -30.84 26.98
N CYS A 73 28.75 -30.10 25.88
CA CYS A 73 29.75 -29.07 25.65
C CYS A 73 29.08 -27.83 25.09
N MET A 74 29.67 -26.66 25.29
CA MET A 74 29.18 -25.40 24.73
C MET A 74 30.30 -24.65 24.01
N ILE A 75 29.90 -23.88 23.00
CA ILE A 75 30.77 -22.94 22.30
C ILE A 75 30.12 -21.57 22.36
N ARG A 76 30.89 -20.56 22.77
CA ARG A 76 30.44 -19.18 22.74
C ARG A 76 30.57 -18.62 21.34
N LYS A 77 29.46 -18.19 20.75
CA LYS A 77 29.43 -17.63 19.40
C LYS A 77 30.18 -16.30 19.33
N ASP A 78 31.08 -16.19 18.37
CA ASP A 78 31.75 -14.96 18.00
C ASP A 78 31.39 -14.58 16.57
N ALA A 79 30.62 -13.50 16.43
CA ALA A 79 30.16 -12.98 15.14
C ALA A 79 31.20 -12.10 14.42
N GLY A 80 32.41 -11.95 14.96
CA GLY A 80 33.37 -11.00 14.41
C GLY A 80 32.89 -9.57 14.67
N ASP A 81 33.05 -8.71 13.66
CA ASP A 81 32.56 -7.32 13.70
C ASP A 81 31.16 -7.17 13.06
N ASP A 82 30.44 -8.28 12.84
CA ASP A 82 29.05 -8.24 12.37
C ASP A 82 28.10 -7.86 13.52
N PRO A 83 27.15 -6.93 13.33
CA PRO A 83 26.13 -6.58 14.33
C PRO A 83 25.04 -7.67 14.46
N ASP A 84 25.45 -8.87 14.86
CA ASP A 84 24.61 -10.06 14.97
C ASP A 84 24.00 -10.18 16.37
N SER A 85 22.67 -10.27 16.45
CA SER A 85 21.92 -10.42 17.71
C SER A 85 22.28 -11.67 18.53
N THR A 86 22.88 -12.67 17.89
CA THR A 86 23.31 -13.93 18.49
C THR A 86 24.79 -13.95 18.89
N HIS A 87 25.52 -12.84 18.71
CA HIS A 87 26.88 -12.68 19.21
C HIS A 87 26.94 -12.91 20.74
N GLY A 88 27.95 -13.66 21.19
CA GLY A 88 28.21 -13.96 22.59
C GLY A 88 27.31 -15.05 23.19
N MET A 89 26.37 -15.62 22.43
CA MET A 89 25.50 -16.68 22.93
C MET A 89 26.24 -18.01 23.10
N TYR A 90 25.92 -18.76 24.15
CA TYR A 90 26.37 -20.14 24.30
C TYR A 90 25.48 -21.08 23.50
N ILE A 91 26.10 -21.85 22.62
CA ILE A 91 25.44 -22.88 21.82
C ILE A 91 26.02 -24.22 22.24
N GLY A 92 25.15 -25.06 22.78
CA GLY A 92 25.51 -26.34 23.36
C GLY A 92 25.03 -27.53 22.54
N ALA A 93 25.71 -28.65 22.72
CA ALA A 93 25.27 -29.95 22.27
C ALA A 93 25.42 -30.95 23.41
N ARG A 94 24.38 -31.76 23.63
CA ARG A 94 24.41 -32.93 24.51
C ARG A 94 24.42 -34.18 23.64
N VAL A 95 25.43 -35.03 23.81
CA VAL A 95 25.61 -36.26 23.06
C VAL A 95 25.45 -37.44 24.01
N LYS A 96 24.62 -38.42 23.62
CA LYS A 96 24.43 -39.68 24.35
C LYS A 96 24.56 -40.87 23.40
N LYS A 97 25.01 -42.01 23.92
CA LYS A 97 25.10 -43.28 23.18
C LYS A 97 23.70 -43.86 22.94
N THR A 98 23.45 -44.44 21.77
CA THR A 98 22.19 -45.14 21.44
C THR A 98 22.46 -46.55 20.94
N LYS A 99 21.50 -47.47 21.17
CA LYS A 99 21.60 -48.87 20.74
C LYS A 99 21.58 -49.04 19.22
N GLU A 100 20.76 -48.24 18.53
CA GLU A 100 20.65 -48.25 17.07
C GLU A 100 21.80 -47.46 16.45
N ALA A 101 22.40 -48.01 15.39
CA ALA A 101 23.42 -47.31 14.61
C ALA A 101 22.83 -46.09 13.90
N GLY A 102 23.64 -45.02 13.79
CA GLY A 102 23.26 -43.76 13.17
C GLY A 102 23.33 -42.57 14.13
N ILE A 103 23.09 -41.38 13.60
CA ILE A 103 23.13 -40.13 14.36
C ILE A 103 21.78 -39.45 14.27
N ARG A 104 21.12 -39.25 15.41
CA ARG A 104 19.86 -38.49 15.53
C ARG A 104 20.16 -37.08 16.02
N ILE A 105 19.63 -36.07 15.34
CA ILE A 105 19.76 -34.66 15.74
C ILE A 105 18.43 -34.13 16.24
N LEU A 106 18.41 -33.70 17.50
CA LEU A 106 17.25 -33.13 18.18
C LEU A 106 17.50 -31.66 18.56
N GLY A 107 16.41 -30.89 18.67
CA GLY A 107 16.42 -29.57 19.30
C GLY A 107 16.00 -29.68 20.76
N GLY A 108 16.77 -29.08 21.66
CA GLY A 108 16.49 -28.97 23.08
C GLY A 108 16.10 -27.55 23.47
N GLU A 109 16.39 -27.19 24.73
CA GLU A 109 16.09 -25.88 25.30
C GLU A 109 16.60 -24.73 24.40
N GLY A 110 15.75 -23.73 24.18
CA GLY A 110 16.08 -22.51 23.45
C GLY A 110 16.28 -22.67 21.94
N ILE A 111 16.05 -23.85 21.37
CA ILE A 111 15.93 -24.06 19.93
C ILE A 111 14.47 -23.88 19.53
N GLY A 112 14.23 -23.06 18.51
CA GLY A 112 12.88 -22.80 18.02
C GLY A 112 12.27 -24.01 17.30
N VAL A 113 10.94 -24.05 17.22
CA VAL A 113 10.17 -25.01 16.44
C VAL A 113 9.54 -24.30 15.25
N VAL A 114 9.62 -24.93 14.08
CA VAL A 114 9.02 -24.41 12.84
C VAL A 114 7.49 -24.53 12.93
N THR A 115 6.78 -23.41 12.83
CA THR A 115 5.31 -23.34 12.86
C THR A 115 4.69 -22.98 11.50
N LYS A 116 5.45 -22.37 10.58
CA LYS A 116 4.99 -21.98 9.23
C LYS A 116 5.70 -22.77 8.13
N LYS A 117 5.02 -22.93 6.98
CA LYS A 117 5.59 -23.54 5.77
C LYS A 117 6.53 -22.54 5.06
N GLY A 118 7.42 -23.05 4.21
CA GLY A 118 8.37 -22.24 3.43
C GLY A 118 9.73 -21.99 4.10
N LEU A 119 9.94 -22.54 5.30
CA LEU A 119 11.23 -22.58 6.00
C LEU A 119 12.04 -23.83 5.60
N ASP A 120 13.35 -23.82 5.91
CA ASP A 120 14.29 -24.90 5.55
C ASP A 120 13.93 -26.27 6.14
N GLN A 121 13.34 -26.28 7.35
CA GLN A 121 12.88 -27.50 8.03
C GLN A 121 11.34 -27.56 8.03
N PRO A 122 10.74 -28.77 8.01
CA PRO A 122 9.29 -28.91 7.98
C PRO A 122 8.63 -28.50 9.30
N VAL A 123 7.34 -28.13 9.23
CA VAL A 123 6.54 -27.75 10.40
C VAL A 123 6.59 -28.84 11.47
N GLY A 124 6.77 -28.43 12.72
CA GLY A 124 6.95 -29.30 13.89
C GLY A 124 8.40 -29.71 14.15
N SER A 125 9.34 -29.44 13.24
CA SER A 125 10.76 -29.75 13.44
C SER A 125 11.49 -28.65 14.20
N ALA A 126 12.58 -29.04 14.87
CA ALA A 126 13.53 -28.09 15.44
C ALA A 126 14.17 -27.23 14.32
N ALA A 127 14.27 -25.92 14.56
CA ALA A 127 14.82 -24.90 13.67
C ALA A 127 16.35 -24.99 13.55
N ILE A 128 16.84 -26.14 13.09
CA ILE A 128 18.24 -26.44 12.79
C ILE A 128 18.30 -26.69 11.29
N ASN A 129 18.86 -25.74 10.53
CA ASN A 129 18.84 -25.81 9.07
C ASN A 129 19.67 -26.99 8.53
N SER A 130 19.40 -27.34 7.28
CA SER A 130 20.02 -28.41 6.50
C SER A 130 21.56 -28.40 6.57
N ILE A 131 22.20 -27.26 6.31
CA ILE A 131 23.66 -27.15 6.36
C ILE A 131 24.22 -27.36 7.78
N PRO A 132 23.74 -26.68 8.84
CA PRO A 132 24.12 -27.02 10.21
C PRO A 132 23.92 -28.48 10.59
N ARG A 133 22.81 -29.12 10.18
CA ARG A 133 22.60 -30.56 10.41
C ARG A 133 23.68 -31.39 9.73
N GLN A 134 24.02 -31.09 8.48
CA GLN A 134 25.09 -31.77 7.75
C GLN A 134 26.44 -31.60 8.46
N MET A 135 26.75 -30.40 8.95
CA MET A 135 27.99 -30.14 9.72
C MET A 135 28.04 -30.96 11.00
N ILE A 136 26.95 -30.97 11.79
CA ILE A 136 26.86 -31.78 13.01
C ILE A 136 27.04 -33.26 12.69
N LEU A 137 26.36 -33.77 11.65
CA LEU A 137 26.49 -35.16 11.21
C LEU A 137 27.92 -35.50 10.79
N GLN A 138 28.55 -34.64 9.98
CA GLN A 138 29.89 -34.87 9.47
C GLN A 138 30.90 -34.93 10.61
N GLU A 139 30.90 -33.92 11.49
CA GLU A 139 31.88 -33.82 12.56
C GLU A 139 31.72 -34.94 13.60
N THR A 140 30.49 -35.33 13.92
CA THR A 140 30.26 -36.47 14.83
C THR A 140 30.59 -37.81 14.18
N ARG A 141 30.37 -37.99 12.88
CA ARG A 141 30.82 -39.19 12.15
C ARG A 141 32.32 -39.33 12.14
N THR A 142 33.06 -38.23 11.95
CA THR A 142 34.53 -38.25 12.01
C THR A 142 35.01 -38.82 13.34
N VAL A 143 34.42 -38.40 14.47
CA VAL A 143 34.77 -38.92 15.79
C VAL A 143 34.44 -40.41 15.93
N ILE A 144 33.27 -40.85 15.43
CA ILE A 144 32.91 -42.28 15.42
C ILE A 144 33.94 -43.10 14.64
N GLN A 145 34.37 -42.61 13.48
CA GLN A 145 35.38 -43.27 12.64
C GLN A 145 36.75 -43.32 13.32
N GLU A 146 37.21 -42.23 13.92
CA GLU A 146 38.49 -42.13 14.61
C GLU A 146 38.57 -43.02 15.87
N THR A 147 37.45 -43.18 16.59
CA THR A 147 37.36 -44.00 17.80
C THR A 147 36.98 -45.46 17.54
N GLY A 148 36.58 -45.79 16.31
CA GLY A 148 36.11 -47.13 15.94
C GLY A 148 34.76 -47.52 16.58
N TYR A 149 33.99 -46.56 17.11
CA TYR A 149 32.72 -46.81 17.79
C TYR A 149 31.66 -47.37 16.82
N GLN A 150 30.94 -48.43 17.24
CA GLN A 150 29.96 -49.14 16.39
C GLN A 150 28.49 -48.83 16.73
N GLY A 151 28.24 -48.12 17.84
CA GLY A 151 26.88 -47.73 18.24
C GLY A 151 26.41 -46.44 17.56
N GLY A 152 25.20 -45.99 17.89
CA GLY A 152 24.70 -44.68 17.43
C GLY A 152 24.88 -43.57 18.46
N LEU A 153 24.65 -42.34 18.00
CA LEU A 153 24.66 -41.15 18.84
C LEU A 153 23.34 -40.39 18.69
N GLU A 154 22.81 -39.88 19.81
CA GLU A 154 21.79 -38.84 19.79
C GLU A 154 22.44 -37.53 20.22
N VAL A 155 22.28 -36.51 19.38
CA VAL A 155 22.85 -35.17 19.52
C VAL A 155 21.70 -34.19 19.72
N THR A 156 21.53 -33.70 20.94
CA THR A 156 20.55 -32.66 21.27
C THR A 156 21.24 -31.31 21.30
N ILE A 157 20.91 -30.42 20.36
CA ILE A 157 21.42 -29.05 20.32
C ILE A 157 20.55 -28.18 21.23
N PHE A 158 21.16 -27.34 22.06
CA PHE A 158 20.45 -26.46 22.99
C PHE A 158 21.18 -25.13 23.18
N VAL A 159 20.44 -24.11 23.59
CA VAL A 159 20.90 -22.74 23.73
C VAL A 159 20.24 -22.16 24.97
N PRO A 160 20.92 -22.08 26.13
CA PRO A 160 20.28 -21.70 27.40
C PRO A 160 19.50 -20.38 27.33
N ASP A 161 20.09 -19.34 26.73
CA ASP A 161 19.43 -18.04 26.59
C ASP A 161 18.57 -17.93 25.31
N GLY A 162 18.35 -19.03 24.60
CA GLY A 162 17.76 -19.06 23.26
C GLY A 162 16.35 -18.50 23.23
N VAL A 163 15.51 -18.82 24.21
CA VAL A 163 14.14 -18.29 24.31
C VAL A 163 14.14 -16.77 24.48
N GLN A 164 14.99 -16.27 25.37
CA GLN A 164 15.09 -14.83 25.66
C GLN A 164 15.63 -14.06 24.45
N ARG A 165 16.65 -14.61 23.80
CA ARG A 165 17.29 -14.02 22.61
C ARG A 165 16.36 -14.02 21.41
N ALA A 166 15.59 -15.08 21.20
CA ALA A 166 14.64 -15.20 20.10
C ALA A 166 13.64 -14.04 20.04
N ARG A 167 13.23 -13.48 21.18
CA ARG A 167 12.34 -12.30 21.26
C ARG A 167 12.91 -11.05 20.59
N LYS A 168 14.22 -10.97 20.44
CA LYS A 168 14.94 -9.87 19.76
C LYS A 168 15.32 -10.22 18.32
N THR A 169 14.90 -11.38 17.82
CA THR A 169 15.15 -11.84 16.45
C THR A 169 13.88 -11.76 15.60
N TYR A 170 14.02 -11.97 14.29
CA TYR A 170 12.89 -12.04 13.36
C TYR A 170 12.15 -13.40 13.38
N ASN A 171 12.59 -14.35 14.20
CA ASN A 171 12.10 -15.74 14.21
C ASN A 171 10.57 -15.86 14.37
N SER A 172 9.97 -15.11 15.30
CA SER A 172 8.53 -15.17 15.52
C SER A 172 7.72 -14.71 14.31
N ARG A 173 8.21 -13.74 13.54
CA ARG A 173 7.54 -13.22 12.34
C ARG A 173 7.53 -14.26 11.21
N ILE A 174 8.66 -14.94 11.03
CA ILE A 174 8.84 -15.96 9.97
C ILE A 174 8.26 -17.33 10.33
N GLY A 175 7.74 -17.52 11.55
CA GLY A 175 7.10 -18.77 11.98
C GLY A 175 8.06 -19.75 12.65
N ILE A 176 8.93 -19.24 13.53
CA ILE A 176 9.78 -20.02 14.42
C ILE A 176 9.51 -19.57 15.84
N GLU A 177 9.00 -20.49 16.67
CA GLU A 177 8.54 -20.20 18.03
C GLU A 177 9.34 -20.95 19.09
N GLY A 178 9.39 -20.42 20.31
CA GLY A 178 10.04 -21.09 21.45
C GLY A 178 11.57 -21.05 21.48
N GLY A 179 12.25 -20.43 20.52
CA GLY A 179 13.72 -20.35 20.53
C GLY A 179 14.37 -19.78 19.27
N ILE A 180 15.70 -19.82 19.23
CA ILE A 180 16.50 -19.35 18.09
C ILE A 180 16.65 -20.44 17.01
N SER A 181 17.08 -20.01 15.83
CA SER A 181 17.42 -20.91 14.73
C SER A 181 18.93 -21.18 14.71
N ILE A 182 19.31 -22.43 14.46
CA ILE A 182 20.69 -22.82 14.16
C ILE A 182 20.85 -22.77 12.65
N ILE A 183 21.57 -21.76 12.16
CA ILE A 183 21.68 -21.40 10.75
C ILE A 183 23.15 -21.17 10.36
N GLY A 184 23.39 -21.07 9.05
CA GLY A 184 24.69 -20.77 8.47
C GLY A 184 24.97 -21.66 7.27
N THR A 185 25.04 -21.05 6.08
CA THR A 185 25.26 -21.76 4.81
C THR A 185 26.74 -22.04 4.54
N THR A 186 27.63 -21.17 5.03
CA THR A 186 29.08 -21.29 4.81
C THR A 186 29.85 -21.72 6.06
N GLY A 187 29.19 -21.74 7.22
CA GLY A 187 29.84 -21.89 8.54
C GLY A 187 30.54 -20.61 9.04
N ILE A 188 30.64 -19.56 8.23
CA ILE A 188 31.36 -18.32 8.52
C ILE A 188 30.38 -17.14 8.51
N VAL A 189 30.52 -16.25 9.50
CA VAL A 189 29.81 -14.96 9.51
C VAL A 189 30.71 -13.95 8.81
N GLU A 190 30.27 -13.47 7.65
CA GLU A 190 30.89 -12.35 6.97
C GLU A 190 30.22 -11.05 7.42
N PRO A 191 30.97 -10.07 7.98
CA PRO A 191 30.39 -8.85 8.50
C PRO A 191 29.74 -8.02 7.40
N MET A 192 28.52 -7.53 7.66
CA MET A 192 27.72 -6.68 6.77
C MET A 192 27.64 -7.26 5.34
N SER A 193 27.23 -8.53 5.23
CA SER A 193 27.07 -9.22 3.94
C SER A 193 25.74 -8.88 3.28
N GLU A 194 25.80 -8.30 2.08
CA GLU A 194 24.62 -8.08 1.22
C GLU A 194 23.90 -9.40 0.90
N LYS A 195 24.66 -10.46 0.65
CA LYS A 195 24.10 -11.80 0.42
C LYS A 195 23.27 -12.30 1.61
N ALA A 196 23.75 -12.11 2.84
CA ALA A 196 23.00 -12.54 4.03
C ALA A 196 21.66 -11.79 4.19
N LEU A 197 21.63 -10.51 3.82
CA LEU A 197 20.38 -9.73 3.79
C LEU A 197 19.41 -10.27 2.72
N LEU A 198 19.89 -10.51 1.50
CA LEU A 198 19.09 -11.07 0.41
C LEU A 198 18.55 -12.47 0.73
N ASP A 199 19.37 -13.33 1.33
CA ASP A 199 18.96 -14.66 1.78
C ASP A 199 17.82 -14.57 2.82
N SER A 200 17.89 -13.60 3.74
CA SER A 200 16.82 -13.34 4.71
C SER A 200 15.52 -12.90 4.04
N LEU A 201 15.60 -11.97 3.08
CA LEU A 201 14.42 -11.50 2.34
C LEU A 201 13.75 -12.62 1.55
N ARG A 202 14.54 -13.52 0.94
CA ARG A 202 14.01 -14.68 0.22
C ARG A 202 13.24 -15.63 1.14
N VAL A 203 13.73 -15.84 2.37
CA VAL A 203 13.02 -16.64 3.38
C VAL A 203 11.69 -15.98 3.77
N GLU A 204 11.67 -14.67 4.00
CA GLU A 204 10.44 -13.94 4.32
C GLU A 204 9.39 -14.06 3.19
N LEU A 205 9.79 -13.86 1.94
CA LEU A 205 8.90 -14.03 0.77
C LEU A 205 8.39 -15.46 0.63
N ASN A 206 9.25 -16.46 0.86
CA ASN A 206 8.86 -17.87 0.84
C ASN A 206 7.78 -18.17 1.86
N VAL A 207 7.91 -17.65 3.08
CA VAL A 207 6.91 -17.83 4.14
C VAL A 207 5.59 -17.17 3.74
N ILE A 208 5.61 -15.94 3.24
CA ILE A 208 4.41 -15.23 2.77
C ILE A 208 3.69 -16.08 1.69
N ARG A 209 4.42 -16.58 0.70
CA ARG A 209 3.87 -17.36 -0.40
C ARG A 209 3.30 -18.72 0.06
N ASN A 210 4.03 -19.44 0.91
CA ASN A 210 3.65 -20.77 1.38
C ASN A 210 2.50 -20.75 2.39
N ASN A 211 2.21 -19.60 3.00
CA ASN A 211 1.00 -19.41 3.82
C ASN A 211 -0.26 -19.14 2.97
N GLY A 212 -0.16 -19.23 1.64
CA GLY A 212 -1.31 -19.09 0.74
C GLY A 212 -1.54 -17.67 0.24
N SER A 213 -0.70 -16.69 0.61
CA SER A 213 -0.82 -15.36 0.02
C SER A 213 -0.41 -15.39 -1.46
N HIS A 214 -1.21 -14.73 -2.30
CA HIS A 214 -0.92 -14.45 -3.70
C HIS A 214 -0.42 -13.01 -3.91
N GLN A 215 -0.49 -12.19 -2.86
CA GLN A 215 -0.07 -10.79 -2.83
C GLN A 215 1.16 -10.61 -1.92
N VAL A 216 2.05 -9.68 -2.29
CA VAL A 216 3.11 -9.17 -1.41
C VAL A 216 3.11 -7.64 -1.40
N ILE A 217 3.25 -7.05 -0.22
CA ILE A 217 3.41 -5.59 -0.05
C ILE A 217 4.87 -5.27 0.20
N VAL A 218 5.44 -4.39 -0.63
CA VAL A 218 6.87 -4.13 -0.69
C VAL A 218 7.15 -2.68 -0.27
N PHE A 219 7.95 -2.54 0.78
CA PHE A 219 8.37 -1.25 1.32
C PHE A 219 9.88 -1.03 1.12
N PRO A 220 10.31 0.01 0.38
CA PRO A 220 11.72 0.35 0.25
C PRO A 220 12.37 0.83 1.55
N GLY A 221 11.57 1.24 2.53
CA GLY A 221 12.07 1.74 3.81
C GLY A 221 10.95 1.96 4.82
N ASN A 222 11.34 2.43 6.01
CA ASN A 222 10.39 2.63 7.10
C ASN A 222 9.34 3.69 6.77
N TYR A 223 9.68 4.74 6.00
CA TYR A 223 8.71 5.75 5.58
C TYR A 223 7.53 5.15 4.81
N GLY A 224 7.79 4.24 3.86
CA GLY A 224 6.71 3.61 3.08
C GLY A 224 5.81 2.74 3.95
N ARG A 225 6.41 2.00 4.89
CA ARG A 225 5.66 1.16 5.83
C ARG A 225 4.82 2.00 6.80
N GLN A 226 5.38 3.09 7.31
CA GLN A 226 4.69 4.01 8.20
C GLN A 226 3.54 4.70 7.47
N PHE A 227 3.80 5.24 6.27
CA PHE A 227 2.78 5.86 5.43
C PHE A 227 1.63 4.90 5.15
N ALA A 228 1.94 3.65 4.77
CA ALA A 228 0.92 2.64 4.54
C ALA A 228 0.14 2.30 5.81
N SER A 229 0.79 2.21 6.98
CA SER A 229 0.10 1.95 8.25
C SER A 229 -0.82 3.09 8.68
N ASP A 230 -0.41 4.33 8.42
CA ASP A 230 -1.11 5.52 8.88
C ASP A 230 -2.27 5.90 7.95
N HIS A 231 -2.18 5.51 6.67
CA HIS A 231 -3.06 6.04 5.63
C HIS A 231 -3.74 4.95 4.76
N LEU A 232 -3.23 3.73 4.66
CA LEU A 232 -3.78 2.68 3.78
C LEU A 232 -4.37 1.52 4.59
N ASP A 233 -5.52 0.98 4.19
CA ASP A 233 -6.04 -0.27 4.77
C ASP A 233 -5.36 -1.49 4.11
N VAL A 234 -4.12 -1.74 4.50
CA VAL A 234 -3.35 -2.90 4.00
C VAL A 234 -2.82 -3.75 5.15
N SER A 235 -3.03 -5.06 5.06
CA SER A 235 -2.52 -6.00 6.06
C SER A 235 -0.99 -6.05 6.03
N MET A 236 -0.37 -5.65 7.13
CA MET A 236 1.08 -5.65 7.29
C MET A 236 1.67 -7.06 7.43
N GLU A 237 0.85 -8.10 7.56
CA GLU A 237 1.29 -9.50 7.70
C GLU A 237 1.99 -10.01 6.43
N ASN A 238 1.52 -9.57 5.26
CA ASN A 238 2.07 -9.97 3.95
C ASN A 238 3.05 -8.93 3.39
N SER A 239 3.73 -8.20 4.27
CA SER A 239 4.63 -7.12 3.87
C SER A 239 6.11 -7.43 4.12
N ILE A 240 6.96 -6.90 3.24
CA ILE A 240 8.40 -7.03 3.32
C ILE A 240 9.08 -5.66 3.19
N LYS A 241 10.21 -5.48 3.89
CA LYS A 241 11.05 -4.29 3.79
C LYS A 241 12.36 -4.62 3.07
N ILE A 242 12.57 -4.03 1.90
CA ILE A 242 13.66 -4.44 0.98
C ILE A 242 14.90 -3.55 1.05
N GLY A 243 14.81 -2.40 1.72
CA GLY A 243 15.91 -1.45 1.79
C GLY A 243 16.24 -0.85 0.42
N ASN A 244 17.38 -1.21 -0.17
CA ASN A 244 17.82 -0.66 -1.45
C ASN A 244 17.80 -1.69 -2.60
N HIS A 245 17.47 -2.95 -2.33
CA HIS A 245 17.64 -4.06 -3.26
C HIS A 245 16.35 -4.34 -4.03
N PHE A 246 15.98 -3.46 -4.97
CA PHE A 246 14.79 -3.70 -5.79
C PHE A 246 15.05 -4.82 -6.79
N GLY A 247 16.18 -4.80 -7.50
CA GLY A 247 16.46 -5.73 -8.59
C GLY A 247 16.32 -7.19 -8.17
N GLU A 248 17.01 -7.56 -7.11
CA GLU A 248 17.05 -8.92 -6.57
C GLU A 248 15.69 -9.33 -5.99
N VAL A 249 14.98 -8.40 -5.31
CA VAL A 249 13.67 -8.72 -4.74
C VAL A 249 12.60 -8.86 -5.82
N LEU A 250 12.63 -8.07 -6.88
CA LEU A 250 11.71 -8.23 -8.02
C LEU A 250 11.87 -9.60 -8.68
N GLU A 251 13.12 -10.07 -8.84
CA GLU A 251 13.42 -11.41 -9.33
C GLU A 251 12.87 -12.49 -8.37
N MET A 252 13.05 -12.34 -7.05
CA MET A 252 12.48 -13.25 -6.07
C MET A 252 10.94 -13.28 -6.11
N ILE A 253 10.28 -12.13 -6.29
CA ILE A 253 8.82 -12.05 -6.39
C ILE A 253 8.32 -12.80 -7.64
N SER A 254 9.04 -12.67 -8.76
CA SER A 254 8.74 -13.39 -10.00
C SER A 254 8.98 -14.90 -9.86
N ASP A 255 10.12 -15.32 -9.31
CA ASP A 255 10.48 -16.72 -9.04
C ASP A 255 9.39 -17.44 -8.21
N LEU A 256 8.85 -16.73 -7.21
CA LEU A 256 7.85 -17.26 -6.28
C LEU A 256 6.41 -17.19 -6.82
N LYS A 257 6.23 -16.68 -8.04
CA LYS A 257 4.95 -16.61 -8.75
C LYS A 257 3.86 -15.96 -7.91
N PHE A 258 4.17 -14.80 -7.34
CA PHE A 258 3.14 -13.91 -6.81
C PHE A 258 2.24 -13.44 -7.96
N GLN A 259 0.95 -13.26 -7.68
CA GLN A 259 -0.03 -12.76 -8.65
C GLN A 259 -0.20 -11.25 -8.54
N GLU A 260 0.06 -10.70 -7.35
CA GLU A 260 -0.07 -9.28 -7.07
C GLU A 260 1.14 -8.77 -6.27
N ALA A 261 1.64 -7.58 -6.61
CA ALA A 261 2.65 -6.90 -5.83
C ALA A 261 2.30 -5.43 -5.63
N VAL A 262 2.34 -4.99 -4.37
CA VAL A 262 2.01 -3.61 -3.96
C VAL A 262 3.28 -2.88 -3.56
N PHE A 263 3.67 -1.85 -4.29
CA PHE A 263 4.82 -1.01 -3.97
C PHE A 263 4.37 0.34 -3.41
N VAL A 264 4.75 0.61 -2.16
CA VAL A 264 4.50 1.91 -1.50
C VAL A 264 5.83 2.52 -1.10
N GLY A 265 6.22 3.61 -1.76
CA GLY A 265 7.58 4.15 -1.61
C GLY A 265 7.67 5.67 -1.64
N HIS A 266 8.64 6.18 -0.89
CA HIS A 266 8.99 7.59 -0.87
C HIS A 266 9.72 8.01 -2.17
N ILE A 267 9.40 9.19 -2.70
CA ILE A 267 9.96 9.71 -3.96
C ILE A 267 11.49 9.67 -3.99
N GLY A 268 12.15 9.95 -2.86
CA GLY A 268 13.61 9.92 -2.72
C GLY A 268 14.27 8.59 -3.09
N LYS A 269 13.54 7.47 -3.07
CA LYS A 269 14.01 6.19 -3.62
C LYS A 269 13.34 5.85 -4.94
N MET A 270 12.03 6.06 -5.03
CA MET A 270 11.22 5.63 -6.16
C MET A 270 11.63 6.32 -7.47
N VAL A 271 12.04 7.60 -7.42
CA VAL A 271 12.48 8.33 -8.62
C VAL A 271 13.67 7.68 -9.32
N LYS A 272 14.56 6.98 -8.59
CA LYS A 272 15.71 6.29 -9.17
C LYS A 272 15.29 5.14 -10.09
N LEU A 273 14.17 4.50 -9.78
CA LEU A 273 13.61 3.43 -10.62
C LEU A 273 13.15 3.94 -11.99
N ALA A 274 12.75 5.21 -12.10
CA ALA A 274 12.40 5.82 -13.38
C ALA A 274 13.59 5.85 -14.36
N GLY A 275 14.81 5.93 -13.84
CA GLY A 275 16.06 5.80 -14.59
C GLY A 275 16.58 4.37 -14.72
N GLY A 276 15.82 3.35 -14.27
CA GLY A 276 16.24 1.95 -14.28
C GLY A 276 17.25 1.57 -13.20
N ILE A 277 17.47 2.41 -12.19
CA ILE A 277 18.42 2.16 -11.11
C ILE A 277 17.79 1.24 -10.06
N MET A 278 18.11 -0.05 -10.12
CA MET A 278 17.50 -1.09 -9.28
C MET A 278 18.16 -1.28 -7.90
N ASN A 279 19.30 -0.64 -7.65
CA ASN A 279 19.86 -0.49 -6.32
C ASN A 279 19.81 0.98 -5.91
N THR A 280 18.94 1.34 -4.97
CA THR A 280 18.65 2.76 -4.67
C THR A 280 19.64 3.41 -3.71
N HIS A 281 20.69 2.72 -3.28
CA HIS A 281 21.70 3.29 -2.38
C HIS A 281 22.46 4.43 -3.08
N SER A 282 22.59 5.60 -2.44
CA SER A 282 23.24 6.79 -3.05
C SER A 282 24.68 6.53 -3.50
N HIS A 283 25.44 5.74 -2.72
CA HIS A 283 26.79 5.29 -3.11
C HIS A 283 26.84 4.52 -4.44
N HIS A 284 25.79 3.76 -4.80
CA HIS A 284 25.75 3.03 -6.07
C HIS A 284 25.36 3.95 -7.23
N SER A 285 24.34 4.78 -7.00
CA SER A 285 23.89 5.76 -7.96
C SER A 285 23.00 6.79 -7.26
N ASP A 286 23.28 8.06 -7.51
CA ASP A 286 22.42 9.17 -7.12
C ASP A 286 22.16 10.06 -8.34
N ALA A 287 21.09 9.74 -9.07
CA ALA A 287 20.67 10.47 -10.27
C ALA A 287 19.29 11.12 -10.11
N ARG A 288 18.88 11.40 -8.85
CA ARG A 288 17.51 11.84 -8.54
C ARG A 288 17.18 13.16 -9.24
N MET A 289 18.09 14.13 -9.16
CA MET A 289 17.87 15.46 -9.71
C MET A 289 17.95 15.46 -11.23
N GLU A 290 18.87 14.68 -11.79
CA GLU A 290 19.05 14.50 -13.23
C GLU A 290 17.80 13.87 -13.86
N ILE A 291 17.23 12.84 -13.21
CA ILE A 291 15.98 12.20 -13.66
C ILE A 291 14.82 13.20 -13.58
N LEU A 292 14.66 13.92 -12.45
CA LEU A 292 13.63 14.94 -12.31
C LEU A 292 13.77 16.04 -13.37
N ALA A 293 14.98 16.54 -13.58
CA ALA A 293 15.29 17.58 -14.57
C ALA A 293 15.02 17.08 -15.99
N ALA A 294 15.40 15.86 -16.34
CA ALA A 294 15.12 15.29 -17.66
C ALA A 294 13.62 15.19 -17.94
N HIS A 295 12.83 14.72 -16.96
CA HIS A 295 11.37 14.66 -17.09
C HIS A 295 10.71 16.05 -17.06
N ALA A 296 11.25 17.00 -16.29
CA ALA A 296 10.84 18.39 -16.30
C ALA A 296 11.06 19.03 -17.68
N GLY A 297 12.23 18.83 -18.28
CA GLY A 297 12.56 19.33 -19.62
C GLY A 297 11.66 18.72 -20.68
N ALA A 298 11.37 17.42 -20.59
CA ALA A 298 10.41 16.75 -21.46
C ALA A 298 8.96 17.27 -21.29
N CYS A 299 8.65 17.90 -20.15
CA CYS A 299 7.40 18.59 -19.88
C CYS A 299 7.46 20.10 -20.18
N GLY A 300 8.52 20.59 -20.83
CA GLY A 300 8.65 21.99 -21.25
C GLY A 300 9.15 22.94 -20.16
N ALA A 301 9.84 22.45 -19.12
CA ALA A 301 10.55 23.30 -18.18
C ALA A 301 11.63 24.13 -18.88
N ASP A 302 11.74 25.41 -18.51
CA ASP A 302 12.78 26.28 -19.04
C ASP A 302 14.14 26.03 -18.39
N LYS A 303 15.17 26.71 -18.92
CA LYS A 303 16.54 26.58 -18.41
C LYS A 303 16.66 26.94 -16.93
N GLU A 304 15.94 27.95 -16.47
CA GLU A 304 16.06 28.43 -15.09
C GLU A 304 15.50 27.40 -14.10
N LEU A 305 14.33 26.83 -14.40
CA LEU A 305 13.74 25.78 -13.58
C LEU A 305 14.60 24.51 -13.56
N LEU A 306 15.13 24.10 -14.72
CA LEU A 306 16.03 22.94 -14.80
C LEU A 306 17.28 23.13 -13.95
N GLN A 307 17.87 24.33 -13.95
CA GLN A 307 19.03 24.65 -13.10
C GLN A 307 18.67 24.57 -11.61
N LYS A 308 17.50 25.07 -11.21
CA LYS A 308 17.02 24.97 -9.83
C LYS A 308 16.88 23.52 -9.39
N ILE A 309 16.19 22.68 -10.19
CA ILE A 309 16.04 21.24 -9.92
C ILE A 309 17.40 20.55 -9.78
N LEU A 310 18.33 20.80 -10.71
CA LEU A 310 19.67 20.20 -10.67
C LEU A 310 20.49 20.63 -9.45
N SER A 311 20.23 21.82 -8.91
CA SER A 311 20.90 22.34 -7.72
C SER A 311 20.26 21.91 -6.39
N SER A 312 19.09 21.26 -6.44
CA SER A 312 18.37 20.84 -5.24
C SER A 312 19.07 19.69 -4.52
N ALA A 313 19.10 19.75 -3.18
CA ALA A 313 19.69 18.69 -2.36
C ALA A 313 18.74 17.50 -2.13
N THR A 314 17.42 17.75 -2.17
CA THR A 314 16.38 16.77 -1.89
C THR A 314 15.34 16.74 -2.99
N CYS A 315 14.60 15.61 -3.10
CA CYS A 315 13.48 15.53 -4.02
C CYS A 315 12.37 16.51 -3.63
N ASP A 316 12.13 16.74 -2.35
CA ASP A 316 11.07 17.65 -1.90
C ASP A 316 11.35 19.11 -2.32
N ASP A 317 12.60 19.56 -2.24
CA ASP A 317 13.01 20.89 -2.73
C ASP A 317 12.84 21.02 -4.26
N ALA A 318 13.23 19.98 -5.01
CA ALA A 318 13.00 19.94 -6.46
C ALA A 318 11.49 19.92 -6.81
N LEU A 319 10.68 19.20 -6.03
CA LEU A 319 9.22 19.16 -6.20
C LEU A 319 8.58 20.51 -5.87
N ASP A 320 9.10 21.25 -4.89
CA ASP A 320 8.66 22.61 -4.60
C ASP A 320 8.89 23.57 -5.78
N HIS A 321 10.03 23.47 -6.45
CA HIS A 321 10.29 24.24 -7.68
C HIS A 321 9.31 23.86 -8.80
N LEU A 322 9.09 22.56 -9.03
CA LEU A 322 8.12 22.07 -10.01
C LEU A 322 6.68 22.48 -9.68
N LYS A 323 6.32 22.54 -8.40
CA LYS A 323 5.00 22.93 -7.92
C LYS A 323 4.77 24.43 -8.12
N LYS A 324 5.78 25.27 -7.83
CA LYS A 324 5.73 26.72 -8.08
C LYS A 324 5.57 27.05 -9.56
N ASP A 325 6.19 26.26 -10.45
CA ASP A 325 6.02 26.39 -11.90
C ASP A 325 4.71 25.80 -12.45
N GLY A 326 4.00 24.99 -11.65
CA GLY A 326 2.76 24.32 -12.06
C GLY A 326 2.96 23.02 -12.85
N ARG A 327 4.20 22.51 -12.97
CA ARG A 327 4.55 21.29 -13.73
C ARG A 327 4.72 20.03 -12.89
N MET A 328 4.56 20.09 -11.56
CA MET A 328 4.74 18.92 -10.69
C MET A 328 3.90 17.71 -11.15
N LYS A 329 2.61 17.91 -11.44
CA LYS A 329 1.71 16.83 -11.87
C LYS A 329 2.16 16.14 -13.17
N PRO A 330 2.32 16.85 -14.32
CA PRO A 330 2.74 16.20 -15.56
C PRO A 330 4.13 15.57 -15.49
N VAL A 331 5.04 16.13 -14.68
CA VAL A 331 6.36 15.51 -14.43
C VAL A 331 6.24 14.22 -13.64
N MET A 332 5.42 14.21 -12.58
CA MET A 332 5.18 13.01 -11.79
C MET A 332 4.46 11.92 -12.59
N GLU A 333 3.53 12.27 -13.48
CA GLU A 333 2.89 11.32 -14.40
C GLU A 333 3.94 10.60 -15.26
N LYS A 334 4.86 11.34 -15.91
CA LYS A 334 5.97 10.73 -16.68
C LYS A 334 6.90 9.87 -15.83
N ILE A 335 7.21 10.31 -14.61
CA ILE A 335 8.06 9.53 -13.69
C ILE A 335 7.36 8.23 -13.32
N MET A 336 6.07 8.27 -13.00
CA MET A 336 5.27 7.08 -12.67
C MET A 336 5.23 6.08 -13.83
N GLU A 337 5.00 6.56 -15.06
CA GLU A 337 5.07 5.73 -16.27
C GLU A 337 6.42 5.02 -16.40
N ARG A 338 7.53 5.71 -16.15
CA ARG A 338 8.87 5.13 -16.22
C ARG A 338 9.16 4.15 -15.09
N ILE A 339 8.73 4.44 -13.86
CA ILE A 339 8.87 3.50 -12.74
C ILE A 339 8.10 2.22 -13.07
N GLU A 340 6.83 2.33 -13.47
CA GLU A 340 6.00 1.19 -13.83
C GLU A 340 6.62 0.39 -14.98
N TYR A 341 7.11 1.05 -16.03
CA TYR A 341 7.84 0.40 -17.13
C TYR A 341 8.99 -0.47 -16.62
N HIS A 342 9.86 0.08 -15.76
CA HIS A 342 11.03 -0.63 -15.25
C HIS A 342 10.68 -1.75 -14.28
N LEU A 343 9.64 -1.59 -13.46
CA LEU A 343 9.13 -2.65 -12.59
C LEU A 343 8.53 -3.80 -13.41
N ARG A 344 7.67 -3.49 -14.39
CA ARG A 344 7.06 -4.50 -15.27
C ARG A 344 8.09 -5.27 -16.10
N TYR A 345 9.16 -4.60 -16.52
CA TYR A 345 10.26 -5.28 -17.23
C TYR A 345 10.87 -6.43 -16.41
N LYS A 346 10.95 -6.30 -15.08
CA LYS A 346 11.47 -7.36 -14.20
C LYS A 346 10.40 -8.34 -13.70
N LEU A 347 9.18 -7.87 -13.44
CA LEU A 347 8.11 -8.69 -12.85
C LEU A 347 7.32 -9.50 -13.89
N GLY A 348 7.34 -9.09 -15.15
CA GLY A 348 6.46 -9.62 -16.19
C GLY A 348 5.12 -8.87 -16.24
N GLN A 349 4.37 -9.09 -17.32
CA GLN A 349 3.11 -8.36 -17.60
C GLN A 349 1.88 -8.97 -16.91
N GLU A 350 1.93 -10.24 -16.55
CA GLU A 350 0.78 -10.97 -15.97
C GLU A 350 0.52 -10.64 -14.49
N LEU A 351 1.53 -10.11 -13.78
CA LEU A 351 1.41 -9.74 -12.38
C LEU A 351 0.62 -8.42 -12.24
N ASP A 352 -0.37 -8.40 -11.34
CA ASP A 352 -1.08 -7.17 -10.97
C ASP A 352 -0.17 -6.29 -10.10
N LEU A 353 0.43 -5.28 -10.73
CA LEU A 353 1.32 -4.34 -10.09
C LEU A 353 0.52 -3.15 -9.58
N LYS A 354 0.50 -2.94 -8.27
CA LYS A 354 -0.02 -1.71 -7.64
C LYS A 354 1.16 -0.85 -7.21
N LEU A 355 1.22 0.38 -7.72
CA LEU A 355 2.32 1.31 -7.44
C LEU A 355 1.77 2.61 -6.85
N LEU A 356 2.31 3.03 -5.71
CA LEU A 356 2.02 4.30 -5.06
C LEU A 356 3.33 4.98 -4.64
N VAL A 357 3.50 6.23 -5.07
CA VAL A 357 4.64 7.08 -4.74
C VAL A 357 4.16 8.29 -3.96
N PHE A 358 4.85 8.60 -2.85
CA PHE A 358 4.52 9.73 -1.99
C PHE A 358 5.77 10.51 -1.57
N SER A 359 5.54 11.71 -1.03
CA SER A 359 6.50 12.54 -0.31
C SER A 359 5.91 12.88 1.05
N ASN A 360 6.75 13.10 2.06
CA ASN A 360 6.28 13.54 3.38
C ASN A 360 5.68 14.96 3.32
N ASP A 361 6.21 15.84 2.46
CA ASP A 361 5.82 17.25 2.38
C ASP A 361 4.65 17.50 1.42
N HIS A 362 4.40 16.56 0.51
CA HIS A 362 3.40 16.68 -0.54
C HIS A 362 2.34 15.58 -0.55
N GLY A 363 2.44 14.58 0.32
CA GLY A 363 1.54 13.44 0.35
C GLY A 363 1.70 12.57 -0.90
N ILE A 364 0.60 12.03 -1.42
CA ILE A 364 0.62 11.15 -2.60
C ILE A 364 0.98 11.96 -3.84
N LEU A 365 2.04 11.56 -4.52
CA LEU A 365 2.54 12.20 -5.73
C LEU A 365 2.06 11.50 -7.00
N GLY A 366 1.74 10.20 -6.91
CA GLY A 366 1.22 9.44 -8.04
C GLY A 366 0.92 7.99 -7.68
N TRP A 367 0.03 7.39 -8.46
CA TRP A 367 -0.33 5.97 -8.39
C TRP A 367 -0.67 5.45 -9.79
N ASN A 368 -0.58 4.15 -10.00
CA ASN A 368 -1.08 3.53 -11.24
C ASN A 368 -2.54 3.05 -11.08
N PRO A 369 -3.29 2.78 -12.16
CA PRO A 369 -4.71 2.44 -12.08
C PRO A 369 -5.03 1.26 -11.14
N SER A 370 -4.20 0.21 -11.12
CA SER A 370 -4.39 -0.94 -10.21
C SER A 370 -4.32 -0.55 -8.73
N ALA A 371 -3.56 0.51 -8.38
CA ALA A 371 -3.47 1.02 -7.01
C ALA A 371 -4.68 1.85 -6.57
N PHE A 372 -5.69 2.07 -7.44
CA PHE A 372 -6.88 2.85 -7.10
C PHE A 372 -7.63 2.29 -5.88
N SER A 373 -7.63 0.97 -5.67
CA SER A 373 -8.26 0.36 -4.50
C SER A 373 -7.61 0.83 -3.18
N LEU A 374 -6.30 1.09 -3.17
CA LEU A 374 -5.53 1.47 -1.99
C LEU A 374 -5.79 2.91 -1.54
N ILE A 375 -6.11 3.78 -2.51
CA ILE A 375 -6.34 5.21 -2.28
C ILE A 375 -7.82 5.57 -2.17
N ARG A 376 -8.72 4.66 -2.52
CA ARG A 376 -10.17 4.86 -2.41
C ARG A 376 -10.57 5.28 -0.98
N GLU A 377 -9.85 4.80 0.02
CA GLU A 377 -10.06 5.10 1.45
C GLU A 377 -9.34 6.39 1.91
N LEU A 378 -8.44 6.94 1.10
CA LEU A 378 -7.70 8.18 1.32
C LEU A 378 -8.45 9.44 0.84
N TYR A 379 -9.69 9.30 0.35
CA TYR A 379 -10.47 10.40 -0.23
C TYR A 379 -11.60 10.84 0.71
N PRO A 380 -11.28 11.66 1.74
CA PRO A 380 -12.17 11.99 2.84
C PRO A 380 -13.33 12.91 2.47
N VAL A 381 -13.45 13.37 1.21
CA VAL A 381 -14.59 14.18 0.76
C VAL A 381 -15.53 13.34 -0.09
N ALA A 382 -16.75 13.11 0.40
CA ALA A 382 -17.85 12.56 -0.36
C ALA A 382 -18.71 13.71 -0.92
N ILE A 383 -18.93 13.76 -2.23
CA ILE A 383 -20.00 14.60 -2.81
C ILE A 383 -21.24 13.76 -2.92
N VAL A 384 -22.29 14.14 -2.20
CA VAL A 384 -23.46 13.30 -1.96
C VAL A 384 -24.69 13.91 -2.64
N GLY A 385 -25.27 13.18 -3.59
CA GLY A 385 -26.52 13.54 -4.24
C GLY A 385 -27.72 13.30 -3.33
N MET A 386 -28.44 14.36 -2.97
CA MET A 386 -29.61 14.31 -2.09
C MET A 386 -30.92 13.99 -2.82
N GLY A 387 -30.88 13.83 -4.14
CA GLY A 387 -32.08 13.52 -4.92
C GLY A 387 -32.97 14.75 -5.21
N PRO A 388 -34.20 14.54 -5.69
CA PRO A 388 -35.09 15.59 -6.17
C PRO A 388 -35.68 16.47 -5.05
N GLY A 389 -35.73 15.97 -3.81
CA GLY A 389 -36.27 16.73 -2.69
C GLY A 389 -36.52 15.89 -1.45
N HIS A 390 -37.50 14.98 -1.50
CA HIS A 390 -37.93 14.21 -0.34
C HIS A 390 -36.88 13.18 0.10
N PRO A 391 -36.63 13.01 1.42
CA PRO A 391 -35.57 12.13 1.94
C PRO A 391 -35.68 10.67 1.52
N ASP A 392 -36.86 10.18 1.17
CA ASP A 392 -37.05 8.79 0.70
C ASP A 392 -36.41 8.53 -0.68
N TYR A 393 -36.10 9.58 -1.45
CA TYR A 393 -35.35 9.49 -2.70
C TYR A 393 -33.83 9.61 -2.50
N VAL A 394 -33.34 9.73 -1.26
CA VAL A 394 -31.92 9.66 -0.93
C VAL A 394 -31.50 8.20 -0.92
N LEU A 395 -30.52 7.86 -1.75
CA LEU A 395 -30.06 6.49 -1.91
C LEU A 395 -29.41 5.94 -0.63
N PRO A 396 -29.49 4.62 -0.36
CA PRO A 396 -28.82 4.02 0.80
C PRO A 396 -27.33 4.37 0.88
N LYS A 397 -26.63 4.39 -0.26
CA LYS A 397 -25.20 4.74 -0.31
C LYS A 397 -24.90 6.19 0.05
N ALA A 398 -25.88 7.09 -0.14
CA ALA A 398 -25.77 8.47 0.31
C ALA A 398 -25.89 8.56 1.82
N TRP A 399 -26.80 7.81 2.44
CA TRP A 399 -26.91 7.72 3.90
C TRP A 399 -25.63 7.18 4.55
N GLU A 400 -25.06 6.09 4.03
CA GLU A 400 -23.76 5.58 4.52
C GLU A 400 -22.67 6.67 4.51
N ALA A 401 -22.56 7.43 3.41
CA ALA A 401 -21.56 8.49 3.31
C ALA A 401 -21.80 9.66 4.28
N LEU A 402 -23.05 9.93 4.66
CA LEU A 402 -23.41 10.95 5.65
C LEU A 402 -23.17 10.46 7.08
N GLU A 403 -23.38 9.17 7.34
CA GLU A 403 -23.10 8.50 8.62
C GLU A 403 -21.60 8.48 8.94
N ASP A 404 -20.76 8.22 7.95
CA ASP A 404 -19.30 8.23 8.12
C ASP A 404 -18.73 9.65 8.37
N ALA A 405 -19.40 10.68 7.86
CA ALA A 405 -18.86 12.03 7.83
C ALA A 405 -18.86 12.74 9.21
N GLU A 406 -17.75 13.40 9.53
CA GLU A 406 -17.63 14.27 10.70
C GLU A 406 -18.09 15.71 10.42
N VAL A 407 -18.01 16.13 9.16
CA VAL A 407 -18.44 17.46 8.70
C VAL A 407 -19.43 17.31 7.55
N LEU A 408 -20.59 17.94 7.69
CA LEU A 408 -21.62 18.01 6.67
C LEU A 408 -21.66 19.43 6.11
N ILE A 409 -21.40 19.57 4.81
CA ILE A 409 -21.38 20.85 4.09
C ILE A 409 -22.55 20.86 3.12
N GLY A 410 -23.41 21.87 3.16
CA GLY A 410 -24.50 21.96 2.18
C GLY A 410 -25.40 23.17 2.38
N GLY A 411 -26.34 23.35 1.45
CA GLY A 411 -27.40 24.33 1.62
C GLY A 411 -28.29 24.00 2.82
N ARG A 412 -28.83 25.03 3.48
CA ARG A 412 -29.68 24.92 4.67
C ARG A 412 -30.80 23.88 4.53
N ARG A 413 -31.56 23.97 3.44
CA ARG A 413 -32.65 23.04 3.10
C ARG A 413 -32.20 21.56 3.12
N HIS A 414 -31.01 21.26 2.59
CA HIS A 414 -30.53 19.88 2.54
C HIS A 414 -30.08 19.38 3.90
N LEU A 415 -29.37 20.20 4.67
CA LEU A 415 -28.88 19.81 6.00
C LEU A 415 -30.03 19.63 7.00
N GLU A 416 -31.04 20.50 6.97
CA GLU A 416 -32.22 20.39 7.83
C GLU A 416 -33.08 19.17 7.46
N SER A 417 -33.10 18.75 6.18
CA SER A 417 -33.82 17.54 5.75
C SER A 417 -33.28 16.22 6.31
N LEU A 418 -32.07 16.23 6.89
CA LEU A 418 -31.46 15.07 7.54
C LEU A 418 -31.90 14.91 9.00
N GLU A 419 -32.45 15.96 9.60
CA GLU A 419 -32.79 15.98 11.02
C GLU A 419 -33.90 14.96 11.32
N GLY A 420 -33.68 14.13 12.36
CA GLY A 420 -34.57 13.04 12.72
C GLY A 420 -34.36 11.74 11.93
N ARG A 421 -33.49 11.73 10.91
CA ARG A 421 -33.11 10.52 10.14
C ARG A 421 -31.62 10.18 10.23
N LEU A 422 -30.77 11.17 10.49
CA LEU A 422 -29.33 11.00 10.72
C LEU A 422 -28.97 11.33 12.18
N GLN A 423 -28.10 10.53 12.80
CA GLN A 423 -27.53 10.86 14.11
C GLN A 423 -26.56 12.05 13.97
N MET A 424 -26.90 13.17 14.61
CA MET A 424 -26.14 14.43 14.49
C MET A 424 -25.12 14.65 15.60
N GLU A 425 -25.12 13.82 16.65
CA GLU A 425 -24.16 13.94 17.75
C GLU A 425 -22.72 13.76 17.24
N GLY A 426 -21.83 14.69 17.60
CA GLY A 426 -20.44 14.70 17.14
C GLY A 426 -20.21 15.22 15.70
N LYS A 427 -21.26 15.49 14.93
CA LYS A 427 -21.14 16.02 13.55
C LYS A 427 -21.19 17.55 13.51
N GLN A 428 -20.34 18.15 12.67
CA GLN A 428 -20.31 19.58 12.44
C GLN A 428 -21.09 19.96 11.16
N LYS A 429 -22.06 20.87 11.27
CA LYS A 429 -22.81 21.41 10.12
C LYS A 429 -22.19 22.71 9.60
N MET A 430 -21.99 22.80 8.29
CA MET A 430 -21.53 24.00 7.60
C MET A 430 -22.55 24.40 6.53
N TYR A 431 -23.24 25.50 6.77
CA TYR A 431 -24.22 26.06 5.84
C TYR A 431 -23.51 26.86 4.74
N VAL A 432 -23.91 26.64 3.50
CA VAL A 432 -23.35 27.33 2.33
C VAL A 432 -24.35 28.35 1.80
N GLU A 433 -23.96 29.63 1.78
CA GLU A 433 -24.79 30.75 1.29
C GLU A 433 -24.39 31.18 -0.15
N ASP A 434 -23.09 31.13 -0.49
CA ASP A 434 -22.56 31.56 -1.79
C ASP A 434 -22.49 30.44 -2.86
N GLY A 435 -23.43 29.49 -2.83
CA GLY A 435 -23.49 28.41 -3.82
C GLY A 435 -22.21 27.55 -3.92
N LEU A 436 -21.78 27.21 -5.14
CA LEU A 436 -20.67 26.27 -5.36
C LEU A 436 -19.30 26.80 -4.85
N SER A 437 -19.07 28.12 -4.87
CA SER A 437 -17.83 28.71 -4.35
C SER A 437 -17.76 28.60 -2.82
N GLY A 438 -18.84 28.91 -2.11
CA GLY A 438 -18.88 28.77 -0.65
C GLY A 438 -18.71 27.32 -0.19
N ALA A 439 -19.29 26.35 -0.93
CA ALA A 439 -19.09 24.93 -0.66
C ALA A 439 -17.62 24.52 -0.79
N LEU A 440 -16.94 25.01 -1.83
CA LEU A 440 -15.52 24.76 -2.04
C LEU A 440 -14.66 25.37 -0.92
N GLU A 441 -14.93 26.60 -0.49
CA GLU A 441 -14.19 27.24 0.60
C GLU A 441 -14.35 26.48 1.92
N CYS A 442 -15.58 26.07 2.25
CA CYS A 442 -15.83 25.23 3.42
C CYS A 442 -15.08 23.90 3.31
N MET A 443 -15.13 23.24 2.15
CA MET A 443 -14.39 21.99 1.94
C MET A 443 -12.89 22.18 2.15
N LYS A 444 -12.29 23.25 1.60
CA LYS A 444 -10.87 23.58 1.75
C LYS A 444 -10.43 23.73 3.21
N THR A 445 -11.33 24.13 4.10
CA THR A 445 -11.04 24.21 5.54
C THR A 445 -10.91 22.84 6.21
N PHE A 446 -11.69 21.84 5.80
CA PHE A 446 -11.83 20.57 6.56
C PHE A 446 -11.24 19.34 5.88
N HIS A 447 -11.15 19.31 4.54
CA HIS A 447 -10.83 18.10 3.77
C HIS A 447 -9.48 17.43 4.08
N LYS A 448 -8.57 18.12 4.78
CA LYS A 448 -7.26 17.59 5.18
C LYS A 448 -7.24 16.96 6.57
N LYS A 449 -8.32 17.13 7.36
CA LYS A 449 -8.32 16.82 8.80
C LYS A 449 -9.51 15.98 9.26
N LYS A 450 -10.60 15.98 8.51
CA LYS A 450 -11.87 15.36 8.88
C LYS A 450 -12.48 14.65 7.69
N GLN A 451 -13.31 13.65 7.95
CA GLN A 451 -14.21 13.12 6.94
C GLN A 451 -15.34 14.12 6.64
N VAL A 452 -15.49 14.49 5.38
CA VAL A 452 -16.39 15.53 4.89
C VAL A 452 -17.41 14.92 3.94
N ALA A 453 -18.69 15.18 4.15
CA ALA A 453 -19.72 15.01 3.13
C ALA A 453 -20.23 16.37 2.68
N CYS A 454 -20.14 16.64 1.37
CA CYS A 454 -20.71 17.82 0.74
C CYS A 454 -21.98 17.44 -0.03
N LEU A 455 -23.11 17.95 0.44
CA LEU A 455 -24.43 17.65 -0.06
C LEU A 455 -24.79 18.56 -1.23
N VAL A 456 -25.32 17.97 -2.29
CA VAL A 456 -25.84 18.67 -3.46
C VAL A 456 -27.24 18.19 -3.80
N SER A 457 -28.05 19.08 -4.38
CA SER A 457 -29.38 18.72 -4.89
C SER A 457 -29.26 17.81 -6.11
N GLY A 458 -30.16 16.85 -6.26
CA GLY A 458 -30.20 15.95 -7.41
C GLY A 458 -28.98 15.03 -7.48
N ASP A 459 -28.37 14.95 -8.65
CA ASP A 459 -27.19 14.12 -8.92
C ASP A 459 -25.91 14.98 -8.98
N PRO A 460 -24.80 14.59 -8.32
CA PRO A 460 -23.59 15.40 -8.30
C PRO A 460 -22.84 15.48 -9.64
N GLY A 461 -23.06 14.54 -10.55
CA GLY A 461 -22.51 14.53 -11.90
C GLY A 461 -23.29 15.40 -12.89
N PHE A 462 -24.51 15.80 -12.53
CA PHE A 462 -25.44 16.48 -13.42
C PHE A 462 -25.56 17.98 -13.12
N TYR A 463 -24.82 18.82 -13.87
CA TYR A 463 -24.77 20.28 -13.68
C TYR A 463 -24.52 20.72 -12.22
N SER A 464 -23.65 20.01 -11.52
CA SER A 464 -23.45 20.14 -10.07
C SER A 464 -21.96 20.29 -9.68
N LEU A 465 -21.67 20.18 -8.39
CA LEU A 465 -20.38 20.49 -7.76
C LEU A 465 -19.20 19.72 -8.34
N THR A 466 -19.41 18.50 -8.87
CA THR A 466 -18.33 17.68 -9.46
C THR A 466 -17.56 18.40 -10.56
N ALA A 467 -18.27 19.00 -11.52
CA ALA A 467 -17.64 19.72 -12.63
C ALA A 467 -16.94 21.00 -12.14
N TYR A 468 -17.55 21.68 -11.17
CA TYR A 468 -17.01 22.89 -10.57
C TYR A 468 -15.70 22.63 -9.82
N LEU A 469 -15.63 21.57 -9.01
CA LEU A 469 -14.42 21.18 -8.28
C LEU A 469 -13.30 20.77 -9.23
N LYS A 470 -13.59 19.97 -10.26
CA LYS A 470 -12.58 19.62 -11.27
C LYS A 470 -11.96 20.84 -11.94
N ARG A 471 -12.74 21.91 -12.13
CA ARG A 471 -12.28 23.15 -12.78
C ARG A 471 -11.53 24.07 -11.81
N ASN A 472 -12.05 24.26 -10.59
CA ASN A 472 -11.61 25.33 -9.68
C ASN A 472 -10.76 24.83 -8.50
N ALA A 473 -10.75 23.52 -8.24
CA ALA A 473 -9.96 22.89 -7.19
C ALA A 473 -9.54 21.46 -7.57
N PRO A 474 -8.80 21.28 -8.68
CA PRO A 474 -8.34 19.96 -9.13
C PRO A 474 -7.44 19.24 -8.13
N GLU A 475 -6.89 19.97 -7.15
CA GLU A 475 -6.13 19.44 -6.02
C GLU A 475 -7.00 18.74 -4.96
N VAL A 476 -8.30 19.02 -4.93
CA VAL A 476 -9.22 18.40 -3.97
C VAL A 476 -9.70 17.07 -4.55
N THR A 477 -9.32 15.99 -3.87
CA THR A 477 -9.72 14.63 -4.22
C THR A 477 -11.02 14.25 -3.52
N PHE A 478 -11.97 13.69 -4.26
CA PHE A 478 -13.31 13.37 -3.74
C PHE A 478 -13.90 12.12 -4.40
N ARG A 479 -14.79 11.44 -3.67
CA ARG A 479 -15.70 10.42 -4.21
C ARG A 479 -17.06 11.02 -4.53
N VAL A 480 -17.74 10.49 -5.54
CA VAL A 480 -19.11 10.91 -5.89
C VAL A 480 -20.08 9.81 -5.53
N VAL A 481 -21.10 10.14 -4.73
CA VAL A 481 -22.25 9.28 -4.47
C VAL A 481 -23.42 9.82 -5.30
N PRO A 482 -23.92 9.04 -6.29
CA PRO A 482 -24.94 9.53 -7.20
C PRO A 482 -26.25 9.83 -6.48
N GLY A 483 -27.14 10.56 -7.15
CA GLY A 483 -28.48 10.87 -6.66
C GLY A 483 -29.52 10.80 -7.78
N ILE A 484 -30.80 10.80 -7.41
CA ILE A 484 -31.89 10.85 -8.39
C ILE A 484 -32.04 12.30 -8.88
N SER A 485 -31.80 12.56 -10.16
CA SER A 485 -31.98 13.91 -10.71
C SER A 485 -33.46 14.31 -10.73
N SER A 486 -33.75 15.61 -10.65
CA SER A 486 -35.10 16.15 -10.81
C SER A 486 -35.68 15.82 -12.19
N VAL A 487 -34.84 15.68 -13.22
CA VAL A 487 -35.25 15.26 -14.57
C VAL A 487 -35.73 13.82 -14.56
N THR A 488 -34.90 12.89 -14.08
CA THR A 488 -35.27 11.47 -14.00
C THR A 488 -36.55 11.27 -13.19
N TYR A 489 -36.68 12.03 -12.09
CA TYR A 489 -37.88 12.01 -11.27
C TYR A 489 -39.10 12.59 -12.00
N LEU A 490 -38.99 13.75 -12.65
CA LEU A 490 -40.11 14.34 -13.39
C LEU A 490 -40.60 13.40 -14.50
N PHE A 491 -39.70 12.83 -15.29
CA PHE A 491 -40.08 11.89 -16.35
C PHE A 491 -40.73 10.61 -15.80
N SER A 492 -40.35 10.14 -14.61
CA SER A 492 -41.06 9.01 -13.98
C SER A 492 -42.50 9.38 -13.59
N ARG A 493 -42.74 10.62 -13.16
CA ARG A 493 -44.08 11.15 -12.88
C ARG A 493 -44.90 11.39 -14.13
N LEU A 494 -44.25 11.78 -15.23
CA LEU A 494 -44.86 11.91 -16.55
C LEU A 494 -45.14 10.55 -17.21
N GLN A 495 -44.52 9.47 -16.72
CA GLN A 495 -44.53 8.16 -17.36
C GLN A 495 -43.94 8.18 -18.78
N GLU A 496 -42.93 9.02 -19.00
CA GLU A 496 -42.32 9.25 -20.30
C GLU A 496 -40.86 8.84 -20.35
N MET A 497 -40.36 8.55 -21.55
CA MET A 497 -38.94 8.32 -21.77
C MET A 497 -38.18 9.64 -21.80
N TRP A 498 -37.10 9.73 -21.04
CA TRP A 498 -36.21 10.88 -21.04
C TRP A 498 -35.03 10.75 -22.02
N HIS A 499 -34.88 9.60 -22.70
CA HIS A 499 -33.84 9.38 -23.72
C HIS A 499 -33.74 10.45 -24.83
N PRO A 500 -34.86 11.02 -25.36
CA PRO A 500 -34.79 11.96 -26.47
C PRO A 500 -34.64 13.40 -25.98
N ALA A 501 -34.54 13.60 -24.66
CA ALA A 501 -34.48 14.92 -24.05
C ALA A 501 -33.08 15.52 -24.20
N ASP A 502 -33.01 16.69 -24.83
CA ASP A 502 -31.83 17.53 -24.76
C ASP A 502 -31.88 18.39 -23.49
N ILE A 503 -30.95 18.16 -22.56
CA ILE A 503 -31.01 18.77 -21.23
C ILE A 503 -30.02 19.92 -21.10
N VAL A 504 -30.52 21.07 -20.66
CA VAL A 504 -29.77 22.33 -20.53
C VAL A 504 -29.96 22.92 -19.15
N SER A 505 -28.88 23.36 -18.52
CA SER A 505 -28.96 24.21 -17.34
C SER A 505 -28.94 25.68 -17.73
N LEU A 506 -29.83 26.49 -17.20
CA LEU A 506 -29.80 27.94 -17.37
C LEU A 506 -28.96 28.63 -16.29
N HIS A 507 -28.70 27.95 -15.17
CA HIS A 507 -27.86 28.46 -14.09
C HIS A 507 -26.44 28.80 -14.57
N GLY A 508 -26.05 30.07 -14.45
CA GLY A 508 -24.70 30.54 -14.74
C GLY A 508 -24.36 30.65 -16.23
N ASN A 509 -25.33 30.46 -17.13
CA ASN A 509 -25.16 30.63 -18.57
C ASN A 509 -25.61 32.04 -19.01
N ASN A 510 -24.77 32.71 -19.79
CA ASN A 510 -25.06 34.05 -20.31
C ASN A 510 -25.90 34.05 -21.58
N GLU A 511 -26.02 32.91 -22.26
CA GLU A 511 -26.72 32.78 -23.54
C GLU A 511 -27.91 31.82 -23.42
N PHE A 512 -29.06 32.23 -23.96
CA PHE A 512 -30.28 31.44 -23.96
C PHE A 512 -30.22 30.37 -25.08
N PRO A 513 -30.48 29.09 -24.79
CA PRO A 513 -30.18 27.97 -25.69
C PRO A 513 -31.23 27.77 -26.81
N LEU A 514 -31.55 28.83 -27.56
CA LEU A 514 -32.65 28.85 -28.52
C LEU A 514 -32.51 27.79 -29.62
N ASP A 515 -31.31 27.62 -30.17
CA ASP A 515 -31.07 26.67 -31.27
C ASP A 515 -31.27 25.22 -30.81
N ARG A 516 -30.82 24.88 -29.60
CA ARG A 516 -31.03 23.56 -29.00
C ARG A 516 -32.51 23.27 -28.79
N ILE A 517 -33.24 24.24 -28.24
CA ILE A 517 -34.70 24.15 -28.05
C ILE A 517 -35.40 23.92 -29.38
N ARG A 518 -35.03 24.64 -30.45
CA ARG A 518 -35.62 24.45 -31.80
C ARG A 518 -35.35 23.07 -32.37
N SER A 519 -34.12 22.56 -32.24
CA SER A 519 -33.72 21.30 -32.86
C SER A 519 -34.20 20.06 -32.11
N ALA A 520 -34.34 20.11 -30.79
CA ALA A 520 -34.65 18.94 -29.98
C ALA A 520 -36.17 18.70 -29.93
N PRO A 521 -36.65 17.44 -30.07
CA PRO A 521 -38.07 17.12 -29.91
C PRO A 521 -38.55 17.33 -28.47
N VAL A 522 -37.67 17.03 -27.50
CA VAL A 522 -37.89 17.29 -26.08
C VAL A 522 -36.67 18.05 -25.57
N CYS A 523 -36.88 19.19 -24.92
CA CYS A 523 -35.81 19.96 -24.29
C CYS A 523 -36.14 20.19 -22.82
N VAL A 524 -35.22 19.86 -21.92
CA VAL A 524 -35.40 20.04 -20.48
C VAL A 524 -34.52 21.19 -20.02
N LEU A 525 -35.11 22.16 -19.33
CA LEU A 525 -34.43 23.33 -18.82
C LEU A 525 -34.42 23.29 -17.29
N LEU A 526 -33.22 23.28 -16.71
CA LEU A 526 -33.02 23.54 -15.29
C LEU A 526 -32.99 25.06 -15.10
N THR A 527 -34.08 25.61 -14.56
CA THR A 527 -34.32 27.06 -14.43
C THR A 527 -33.52 27.68 -13.31
N ASP A 528 -33.46 29.01 -13.26
CA ASP A 528 -32.88 29.79 -12.17
C ASP A 528 -33.83 30.96 -11.80
N PRO A 529 -33.54 31.77 -10.77
CA PRO A 529 -34.42 32.88 -10.38
C PRO A 529 -34.62 33.97 -11.44
N LYS A 530 -33.78 34.03 -12.48
CA LYS A 530 -33.88 34.99 -13.60
C LYS A 530 -34.58 34.43 -14.83
N ASN A 531 -34.59 33.11 -14.97
CA ASN A 531 -35.15 32.37 -16.08
C ASN A 531 -36.30 31.49 -15.56
N THR A 532 -37.33 32.14 -15.02
CA THR A 532 -38.55 31.47 -14.57
C THR A 532 -39.34 30.88 -15.75
N PRO A 533 -40.25 29.91 -15.54
CA PRO A 533 -41.05 29.33 -16.63
C PRO A 533 -41.81 30.39 -17.44
N GLY A 534 -42.41 31.39 -16.79
CA GLY A 534 -43.10 32.49 -17.47
C GLY A 534 -42.17 33.37 -18.32
N GLN A 535 -40.93 33.62 -17.86
CA GLN A 535 -39.93 34.36 -18.65
C GLN A 535 -39.43 33.55 -19.84
N ILE A 536 -39.17 32.25 -19.65
CA ILE A 536 -38.81 31.33 -20.73
C ILE A 536 -39.91 31.33 -21.79
N ALA A 537 -41.18 31.21 -21.37
CA ALA A 537 -42.31 31.25 -22.28
C ALA A 537 -42.38 32.55 -23.10
N ARG A 538 -42.17 33.70 -22.45
CA ARG A 538 -42.11 35.00 -23.12
C ARG A 538 -40.99 35.08 -24.16
N ILE A 539 -39.78 34.63 -23.80
CA ILE A 539 -38.62 34.64 -24.72
C ILE A 539 -38.92 33.77 -25.95
N LEU A 540 -39.50 32.58 -25.76
CA LEU A 540 -39.81 31.67 -26.86
C LEU A 540 -40.88 32.24 -27.79
N LEU A 541 -41.95 32.83 -27.24
CA LEU A 541 -43.00 33.51 -28.01
C LEU A 541 -42.42 34.66 -28.84
N ASP A 542 -41.60 35.52 -28.22
CA ASP A 542 -40.95 36.66 -28.91
C ASP A 542 -40.00 36.19 -30.04
N LYS A 543 -39.50 34.96 -29.97
CA LYS A 543 -38.63 34.32 -30.97
C LYS A 543 -39.38 33.42 -31.96
N GLY A 544 -40.72 33.42 -31.91
CA GLY A 544 -41.58 32.64 -32.80
C GLY A 544 -41.43 31.13 -32.64
N VAL A 545 -41.08 30.65 -31.43
CA VAL A 545 -40.96 29.22 -31.12
C VAL A 545 -42.21 28.77 -30.39
N ASP A 546 -42.87 27.75 -30.94
CA ASP A 546 -44.07 27.14 -30.37
C ASP A 546 -43.71 25.77 -29.75
N ARG A 547 -44.12 25.57 -28.49
CA ARG A 547 -43.86 24.36 -27.70
C ARG A 547 -44.95 24.15 -26.66
N THR A 548 -45.24 22.89 -26.34
CA THR A 548 -45.95 22.57 -25.11
C THR A 548 -44.98 22.62 -23.94
N MET A 549 -45.35 23.31 -22.87
CA MET A 549 -44.54 23.46 -21.67
C MET A 549 -45.11 22.60 -20.54
N ILE A 550 -44.25 21.81 -19.92
CA ILE A 550 -44.53 21.11 -18.67
C ILE A 550 -43.62 21.70 -17.60
N VAL A 551 -44.19 22.16 -16.49
CA VAL A 551 -43.45 22.68 -15.34
C VAL A 551 -43.66 21.74 -14.17
N GLY A 552 -42.58 21.13 -13.70
CA GLY A 552 -42.56 20.37 -12.46
C GLY A 552 -42.06 21.25 -11.32
N GLU A 553 -42.95 21.59 -10.39
CA GLU A 553 -42.72 22.44 -9.22
C GLU A 553 -42.59 21.58 -7.96
N ASP A 554 -41.64 21.91 -7.08
CA ASP A 554 -41.43 21.24 -5.77
C ASP A 554 -41.41 19.70 -5.86
N LEU A 555 -40.72 19.20 -6.88
CA LEU A 555 -40.68 17.77 -7.21
C LEU A 555 -40.30 16.92 -6.00
N SER A 556 -41.06 15.85 -5.78
CA SER A 556 -41.04 14.91 -4.65
C SER A 556 -41.47 15.44 -3.28
N TYR A 557 -41.63 16.75 -3.10
CA TYR A 557 -42.14 17.30 -1.85
C TYR A 557 -43.67 17.11 -1.72
N PRO A 558 -44.25 17.23 -0.51
CA PRO A 558 -45.70 17.07 -0.31
C PRO A 558 -46.56 18.02 -1.16
N GLN A 559 -46.04 19.20 -1.49
CA GLN A 559 -46.71 20.22 -2.31
C GLN A 559 -46.36 20.14 -3.81
N GLU A 560 -45.76 19.04 -4.25
CA GLU A 560 -45.41 18.82 -5.66
C GLU A 560 -46.58 19.14 -6.61
N LYS A 561 -46.26 19.87 -7.68
CA LYS A 561 -47.22 20.22 -8.72
C LYS A 561 -46.61 20.09 -10.11
N ILE A 562 -47.31 19.42 -11.01
CA ILE A 562 -46.89 19.28 -12.41
C ILE A 562 -47.97 19.91 -13.29
N THR A 563 -47.61 20.97 -14.01
CA THR A 563 -48.53 21.72 -14.87
C THR A 563 -48.12 21.54 -16.33
N ARG A 564 -49.03 21.07 -17.18
CA ARG A 564 -48.89 21.09 -18.65
C ARG A 564 -49.71 22.25 -19.22
N CYS A 565 -49.09 23.12 -20.01
CA CYS A 565 -49.70 24.33 -20.54
C CYS A 565 -49.04 24.79 -21.85
N SER A 566 -49.71 25.70 -22.56
CA SER A 566 -49.13 26.44 -23.68
C SER A 566 -48.20 27.55 -23.18
N LEU A 567 -47.37 28.10 -24.08
CA LEU A 567 -46.48 29.22 -23.74
C LEU A 567 -47.26 30.49 -23.34
N GLU A 568 -48.41 30.76 -23.96
CA GLU A 568 -49.24 31.93 -23.59
C GLU A 568 -49.84 31.79 -22.20
N GLU A 569 -50.28 30.58 -21.83
CA GLU A 569 -50.75 30.29 -20.46
C GLU A 569 -49.60 30.42 -19.45
N ALA A 570 -48.46 29.78 -19.73
CA ALA A 570 -47.29 29.84 -18.84
C ALA A 570 -46.81 31.27 -18.58
N LYS A 571 -46.86 32.15 -19.59
CA LYS A 571 -46.49 33.57 -19.47
C LYS A 571 -47.39 34.33 -18.48
N ALA A 572 -48.64 33.91 -18.29
CA ALA A 572 -49.61 34.53 -17.40
C ALA A 572 -49.67 33.90 -16.00
N MET A 573 -48.96 32.78 -15.78
CA MET A 573 -48.96 32.02 -14.53
C MET A 573 -47.79 32.40 -13.61
N GLY A 574 -48.01 32.26 -12.29
CA GLY A 574 -46.94 32.26 -11.30
C GLY A 574 -46.49 30.82 -11.00
N PHE A 575 -45.19 30.63 -10.83
CA PHE A 575 -44.58 29.33 -10.53
C PHE A 575 -43.64 29.43 -9.33
N GLU A 576 -43.51 28.33 -8.59
CA GLU A 576 -42.57 28.22 -7.47
C GLU A 576 -41.11 28.29 -7.91
N ASN A 577 -40.23 28.72 -7.01
CA ASN A 577 -38.81 28.90 -7.31
C ASN A 577 -38.08 27.58 -7.62
N LEU A 578 -38.49 26.47 -6.99
CA LEU A 578 -37.94 25.14 -7.27
C LEU A 578 -38.75 24.49 -8.39
N ASN A 579 -38.29 24.66 -9.63
CA ASN A 579 -38.97 24.08 -10.78
C ASN A 579 -38.00 23.53 -11.85
N VAL A 580 -38.54 22.66 -12.69
CA VAL A 580 -37.90 22.15 -13.91
C VAL A 580 -38.90 22.28 -15.05
N VAL A 581 -38.43 22.75 -16.20
CA VAL A 581 -39.26 22.94 -17.40
C VAL A 581 -38.93 21.86 -18.42
N VAL A 582 -39.96 21.23 -18.99
CA VAL A 582 -39.86 20.37 -20.17
C VAL A 582 -40.61 21.04 -21.31
N LEU A 583 -39.93 21.25 -22.43
CA LEU A 583 -40.49 21.78 -23.66
C LEU A 583 -40.60 20.66 -24.67
N ILE A 584 -41.80 20.48 -25.21
CA ILE A 584 -42.13 19.39 -26.12
C ILE A 584 -42.55 19.99 -27.46
N ASP A 585 -41.94 19.49 -28.53
CA ASP A 585 -42.45 19.67 -29.89
C ASP A 585 -43.34 18.48 -30.27
N GLU A 586 -44.65 18.69 -30.17
CA GLU A 586 -45.65 17.68 -30.56
C GLU A 586 -45.54 17.27 -32.03
N LYS A 587 -44.87 18.07 -32.88
CA LYS A 587 -44.70 17.77 -34.31
C LYS A 587 -43.51 16.86 -34.60
N ILE A 588 -42.53 16.80 -33.70
CA ILE A 588 -41.23 16.13 -33.90
C ILE A 588 -41.04 14.97 -32.89
N LEU A 589 -41.96 14.80 -31.94
CA LEU A 589 -41.93 13.74 -30.94
C LEU A 589 -41.76 12.35 -31.59
N PRO A 590 -40.63 11.65 -31.35
CA PRO A 590 -40.45 10.30 -31.87
C PRO A 590 -41.43 9.34 -31.18
N GLY A 591 -42.00 8.41 -31.93
CA GLY A 591 -42.77 7.30 -31.36
C GLY A 591 -41.91 6.42 -30.44
N TYR A 592 -42.56 5.64 -29.56
CA TYR A 592 -41.84 4.75 -28.64
C TYR A 592 -41.01 3.71 -29.41
N PRO A 593 -39.67 3.66 -29.25
CA PRO A 593 -38.86 2.59 -29.81
C PRO A 593 -39.20 1.29 -29.06
N GLY A 594 -39.44 0.22 -29.82
CA GLY A 594 -39.74 -1.13 -29.31
C GLY A 594 -38.50 -1.95 -29.01
#